data_AF-A0A535AQD5-F1
#
_entry.id   AF-A0A535AQD5-F1
#
_cell.length_a   1.000
_cell.length_b   1.000
_cell.length_c   1.000
_cell.angle_alpha   90.00
_cell.angle_beta   90.00
_cell.angle_gamma   90.00
#
_symmetry.space_group_name_H-M   'P 1'
#
loop_
_entity.id
_entity.type
_entity.pdbx_description
1 polymer ?
#
loop_
_entity_poly.entity_id
_entity_poly.type
_entity_poly.pdbx_seq_one_letter_code
_entity_poly.pdbx_strand_id
1 'polypeptide(L)' 'MQVAVAGADPVVYHVTARTIVAPTAVQILQPTNDVRLTVFTCWPNWVDTQRVVVTAVPATS' A
#
# COMPACT_ATOMS: atom_id res chain seq x y z
N MET A 1 -9.64 0.35 -4.20
CA MET A 1 -8.85 1.60 -4.31
C MET A 1 -8.66 1.91 -5.78
N GLN A 2 -8.62 3.18 -6.19
CA GLN A 2 -8.40 3.59 -7.57
C GLN A 2 -7.16 4.49 -7.64
N VAL A 3 -6.28 4.24 -8.61
CA VAL A 3 -5.08 5.06 -8.87
C VAL A 3 -5.21 5.66 -10.25
N ALA A 4 -5.14 6.99 -10.35
CA ALA A 4 -5.14 7.71 -11.60
C ALA A 4 -3.74 8.29 -11.86
N VAL A 5 -3.23 8.07 -13.07
CA VAL A 5 -1.97 8.65 -13.55
C VAL A 5 -2.30 9.58 -14.70
N ALA A 6 -1.70 10.77 -14.74
CA ALA A 6 -1.97 11.75 -15.79
C ALA A 6 -1.71 11.14 -17.18
N GLY A 7 -2.73 11.16 -18.05
CA GLY A 7 -2.65 10.61 -19.40
C GLY A 7 -2.91 9.10 -19.51
N ALA A 8 -3.33 8.42 -18.44
CA ALA A 8 -3.69 7.00 -18.46
C ALA A 8 -5.07 6.76 -17.85
N ASP A 9 -5.70 5.64 -18.23
CA ASP A 9 -6.93 5.18 -17.60
C ASP A 9 -6.66 4.79 -16.13
N PRO A 10 -7.61 5.08 -15.22
CA PRO A 10 -7.45 4.74 -13.82
C PRO A 10 -7.45 3.23 -13.61
N VAL A 11 -6.58 2.75 -12.73
CA VAL A 11 -6.47 1.32 -12.37
C VAL A 11 -7.15 1.08 -11.02
N VAL A 12 -8.03 0.09 -10.97
CA VAL A 12 -8.68 -0.36 -9.74
C VAL A 12 -7.83 -1.45 -9.07
N TYR A 13 -7.70 -1.37 -7.75
CA TYR A 13 -6.99 -2.33 -6.90
C TYR A 13 -7.91 -2.84 -5.79
N HIS A 14 -7.90 -4.15 -5.53
CA HIS A 14 -8.55 -4.79 -4.39
C HIS A 14 -7.59 -4.93 -3.23
N VAL A 15 -7.99 -4.43 -2.05
CA VAL A 15 -7.22 -4.56 -0.81
C VAL A 15 -7.18 -6.03 -0.42
N THR A 16 -5.98 -6.56 -0.17
CA THR A 16 -5.76 -7.96 0.20
C THR A 16 -5.28 -8.10 1.64
N ALA A 17 -4.59 -7.10 2.20
CA ALA A 17 -4.13 -7.15 3.58
C ALA A 17 -4.00 -5.77 4.21
N ARG A 18 -4.06 -5.76 5.55
CA ARG A 18 -3.76 -4.63 6.43
C ARG A 18 -2.90 -5.13 7.59
N THR A 19 -1.77 -4.47 7.84
CA THR A 19 -0.86 -4.79 8.95
C THR A 19 -0.38 -3.53 9.65
N ILE A 20 0.12 -3.66 10.89
CA ILE A 20 0.81 -2.59 11.61
C ILE A 20 2.25 -3.06 11.81
N VAL A 21 3.21 -2.24 11.40
CA VAL A 21 4.65 -2.56 11.43
C VAL A 21 5.46 -1.46 12.10
N ALA A 22 6.70 -1.76 12.48
CA ALA A 22 7.64 -0.75 12.95
C ALA A 22 8.03 0.22 11.81
N PRO A 23 8.39 1.49 12.09
CA PRO A 23 8.82 2.45 11.07
C PRO A 23 10.07 2.02 10.30
N THR A 24 10.89 1.14 10.90
CA THR A 24 12.10 0.55 10.31
C THR A 24 11.82 -0.65 9.40
N ALA A 25 10.55 -1.04 9.22
CA ALA A 25 10.15 -2.16 8.37
C ALA A 25 10.24 -1.81 6.87
N VAL A 26 11.41 -1.38 6.39
CA VAL A 26 11.65 -0.93 5.01
C VAL A 26 11.41 -2.04 3.97
N GLN A 27 11.37 -3.31 4.39
CA GLN A 27 11.05 -4.44 3.52
C GLN A 27 9.66 -4.34 2.87
N ILE A 28 8.73 -3.55 3.40
CA ILE A 28 7.41 -3.33 2.77
C ILE A 28 7.52 -2.60 1.41
N LEU A 29 8.67 -2.00 1.12
CA LEU A 29 8.97 -1.28 -0.13
C LEU A 29 9.75 -2.14 -1.13
N GLN A 30 10.15 -3.36 -0.76
CA GLN A 30 10.90 -4.23 -1.68
C GLN A 30 10.02 -4.63 -2.87
N PRO A 31 10.60 -4.72 -4.08
CA PRO A 31 9.88 -5.23 -5.24
C PRO A 31 9.32 -6.63 -4.98
N THR A 32 8.12 -6.87 -5.51
CA THR A 32 7.44 -8.17 -5.45
C THR A 32 7.41 -8.83 -6.83
N ASN A 33 7.21 -10.14 -6.86
CA ASN A 33 7.06 -10.88 -8.12
C ASN A 33 5.66 -10.71 -8.76
N ASP A 34 4.73 -10.05 -8.06
CA ASP A 34 3.39 -9.68 -8.51
C ASP A 34 3.20 -8.16 -8.56
N VAL A 35 2.25 -7.69 -9.38
CA VAL A 35 1.82 -6.29 -9.39
C VAL A 35 1.10 -5.97 -8.08
N ARG A 36 1.68 -5.08 -7.28
CA ARG A 36 1.20 -4.76 -5.94
C ARG A 36 1.25 -3.27 -5.67
N LEU A 37 0.18 -2.76 -5.08
CA LEU A 37 0.10 -1.43 -4.50
C LEU A 37 0.29 -1.54 -2.99
N THR A 38 1.30 -0.86 -2.45
CA THR A 38 1.52 -0.71 -1.00
C THR A 38 1.28 0.75 -0.62
N VAL A 39 0.33 0.98 0.27
CA VAL A 39 0.06 2.30 0.87
C VAL A 39 0.36 2.21 2.36
N PHE A 40 1.10 3.16 2.89
CA PHE A 40 1.37 3.21 4.33
C PHE A 40 1.28 4.61 4.89
N THR A 41 0.91 4.70 6.16
CA THR A 41 0.82 5.96 6.92
C THR A 41 1.29 5.75 8.35
N CYS A 42 1.56 6.83 9.07
CA CYS A 42 1.96 6.80 10.47
C CYS A 42 0.84 6.30 11.39
N TRP A 43 1.24 5.67 12.49
CA TRP A 43 0.35 5.17 13.54
C TRP A 43 1.09 5.09 14.88
N PRO A 44 0.41 5.18 16.03
CA PRO A 44 -0.89 5.83 16.22
C PRO A 44 -0.83 7.31 15.84
N ASN A 45 -2.00 7.92 15.59
CA ASN A 45 -2.08 9.34 15.26
C ASN A 45 -1.33 10.18 16.30
N TRP A 46 -0.51 11.12 15.84
CA TRP A 46 0.30 12.04 16.66
C TRP A 46 1.43 11.40 17.47
N VAL A 47 1.63 10.09 17.34
CA VAL A 47 2.70 9.34 18.03
C VAL A 47 3.68 8.76 17.01
N ASP A 48 3.18 8.29 15.87
CA ASP A 48 3.95 7.91 14.68
C ASP A 48 5.04 6.84 14.91
N THR A 49 4.94 6.06 16.00
CA THR A 49 5.88 4.99 16.39
C THR A 49 5.72 3.70 15.59
N GLN A 50 4.71 3.62 14.73
CA GLN A 50 4.36 2.49 13.89
C GLN A 50 3.86 2.99 12.52
N ARG A 51 3.59 2.05 11.62
CA ARG A 51 2.99 2.31 10.31
C ARG A 51 1.81 1.38 10.09
N VAL A 52 0.65 1.92 9.70
CA VAL A 52 -0.39 1.09 9.08
C VAL A 52 0.02 0.87 7.64
N VAL A 53 0.06 -0.39 7.20
CA VAL A 53 0.39 -0.78 5.83
C VAL A 53 -0.80 -1.51 5.24
N VAL A 54 -1.21 -1.09 4.05
CA VAL A 54 -2.27 -1.71 3.25
C VAL A 54 -1.65 -2.17 1.94
N THR A 55 -1.87 -3.44 1.60
CA THR A 55 -1.48 -4.00 0.31
C THR A 55 -2.70 -4.31 -0.53
N ALA A 56 -2.59 -4.10 -1.84
CA ALA A 56 -3.65 -4.36 -2.79
C ALA A 56 -3.08 -4.90 -4.11
N VAL A 57 -3.87 -5.72 -4.80
CA VAL A 57 -3.55 -6.22 -6.15
C VAL A 57 -4.52 -5.63 -7.16
N PRO A 58 -4.16 -5.48 -8.44
CA PRO A 58 -5.09 -4.99 -9.46
C PRO A 58 -6.38 -5.80 -9.45
N ALA A 59 -7.51 -5.11 -9.59
CA ALA A 59 -8.74 -5.73 -10.01
C ALA A 59 -8.52 -6.19 -11.46
N THR A 60 -8.23 -7.48 -11.64
CA THR A 60 -8.29 -8.08 -12.97
C THR A 60 -9.61 -7.70 -13.62
N SER A 61 -9.55 -7.18 -14.85
CA SER A 61 -10.73 -7.10 -15.72
C SER A 61 -11.16 -8.50 -16.14
#